data_AF-A0A357M4Z9-F1
#
_entry.id   AF-A0A357M4Z9-F1
#
_cell.length_a   1.000
_cell.length_b   1.000
_cell.length_c   1.000
_cell.angle_alpha   90.00
_cell.angle_beta   90.00
_cell.angle_gamma   90.00
#
_symmetry.space_group_name_H-M   'P 1'
#
loop_
_entity.id
_entity.type
_entity.pdbx_description
1 polymer ?
#
loop_
_entity_poly.entity_id
_entity_poly.type
_entity_poly.pdbx_seq_one_letter_code
_entity_poly.pdbx_strand_id
1 'polypeptide(L)'
;PKWGTITAANSVFSGFVGLIVFNRVVPSKIKWKFTPIVLIVNLHILVTGLIISIGIHGTYGVGNYIAPTYSALDSIGMMSGLFSRTIMPYFLIVLFLLLVYASVTIHVGLELLKGCFSMKFQNNLRKEQLLSWAICCLFTIVTVIYFSTFTLKQIINHTVNWLELRFYTEFLMVALVALFALMKWKRKV
;
A
#
# COMPACT_ATOMS: atom_id res chain seq x y z
N PRO A 1 16.34 -13.96 -11.52
CA PRO A 1 15.27 -13.47 -10.59
C PRO A 1 13.93 -14.04 -11.04
N LYS A 2 13.07 -14.49 -10.12
CA LYS A 2 11.72 -14.96 -10.48
C LYS A 2 10.81 -13.75 -10.70
N TRP A 3 9.86 -13.87 -11.63
CA TRP A 3 8.90 -12.79 -11.96
C TRP A 3 8.18 -12.26 -10.72
N GLY A 4 7.66 -13.15 -9.87
CA GLY A 4 7.01 -12.79 -8.61
C GLY A 4 7.88 -11.97 -7.64
N THR A 5 9.22 -12.11 -7.68
CA THR A 5 10.12 -11.29 -6.86
C THR A 5 10.19 -9.85 -7.35
N ILE A 6 10.13 -9.65 -8.67
CA ILE A 6 10.15 -8.31 -9.28
C ILE A 6 8.84 -7.59 -8.99
N THR A 7 7.70 -8.26 -9.15
CA THR A 7 6.38 -7.68 -8.88
C THR A 7 6.18 -7.41 -7.39
N ALA A 8 6.70 -8.28 -6.51
CA ALA A 8 6.74 -8.02 -5.07
C ALA A 8 7.64 -6.83 -4.71
N ALA A 9 8.82 -6.68 -5.34
CA ALA A 9 9.70 -5.54 -5.08
C ALA A 9 9.08 -4.20 -5.56
N ASN A 10 8.39 -4.21 -6.70
CA ASN A 10 7.64 -3.04 -7.18
C ASN A 10 6.59 -2.57 -6.16
N SER A 11 6.12 -3.47 -5.30
CA SER A 11 5.02 -3.17 -4.40
C SER A 11 5.29 -2.03 -3.42
N VAL A 12 6.56 -1.83 -3.08
CA VAL A 12 7.08 -0.76 -2.22
C VAL A 12 6.86 0.62 -2.84
N PHE A 13 6.88 0.72 -4.17
CA PHE A 13 6.78 2.01 -4.88
C PHE A 13 5.33 2.44 -5.15
N SER A 14 4.35 1.55 -4.94
CA SER A 14 2.93 1.77 -5.24
C SER A 14 2.24 2.91 -4.46
N GLY A 15 2.90 3.46 -3.44
CA GLY A 15 2.38 4.56 -2.61
C GLY A 15 1.94 5.81 -3.39
N PHE A 16 2.42 5.99 -4.64
CA PHE A 16 1.99 7.09 -5.50
C PHE A 16 0.48 7.05 -5.83
N VAL A 17 -0.16 5.88 -5.79
CA VAL A 17 -1.60 5.76 -6.11
C VAL A 17 -2.46 6.59 -5.14
N GLY A 18 -2.07 6.65 -3.87
CA GLY A 18 -2.76 7.48 -2.87
C GLY A 18 -2.69 8.97 -3.19
N LEU A 19 -1.61 9.44 -3.82
CA LEU A 19 -1.42 10.84 -4.16
C LEU A 19 -2.44 11.35 -5.17
N ILE A 20 -3.03 10.48 -6.00
CA ILE A 20 -4.00 10.87 -7.04
C ILE A 20 -5.23 11.54 -6.43
N VAL A 21 -5.74 11.00 -5.32
CA VAL A 21 -6.90 11.55 -4.62
C VAL A 21 -6.47 12.72 -3.75
N PHE A 22 -5.35 12.62 -3.02
CA PHE A 22 -4.88 13.70 -2.16
C PHE A 22 -4.48 14.97 -2.92
N ASN A 23 -4.08 14.87 -4.19
CA ASN A 23 -3.81 16.03 -5.03
C ASN A 23 -5.06 16.92 -5.27
N ARG A 24 -6.27 16.41 -5.01
CA ARG A 24 -7.50 17.23 -5.01
C ARG A 24 -7.65 18.09 -3.76
N VAL A 25 -7.21 17.58 -2.61
CA VAL A 25 -7.44 18.19 -1.28
C VAL A 25 -6.24 19.01 -0.82
N VAL A 26 -5.02 18.63 -1.23
CA VAL A 26 -3.79 19.34 -0.91
C VAL A 26 -3.41 20.23 -2.10
N PRO A 27 -3.76 21.53 -2.11
CA PRO A 27 -3.44 22.45 -3.20
C PRO A 27 -1.94 22.77 -3.31
N SER A 28 -1.07 22.09 -2.57
CA SER A 28 0.35 22.37 -2.56
C SER A 28 1.05 21.65 -3.70
N LYS A 29 1.64 22.43 -4.62
CA LYS A 29 2.76 21.99 -5.44
C LYS A 29 3.86 21.58 -4.46
N ILE A 30 3.98 20.28 -4.14
CA ILE A 30 5.13 19.77 -3.39
C ILE A 30 6.35 20.33 -4.11
N LYS A 31 7.07 21.23 -3.45
CA LYS A 31 8.24 21.86 -4.06
C LYS A 31 9.20 20.71 -4.30
N TRP A 32 9.64 20.52 -5.55
CA TRP A 32 10.62 19.50 -5.96
C TRP A 32 11.88 19.47 -5.06
N LYS A 33 12.12 20.53 -4.31
CA LYS A 33 13.13 20.64 -3.24
C LYS A 33 13.02 19.58 -2.13
N PHE A 34 11.82 19.06 -1.83
CA PHE A 34 11.63 18.05 -0.77
C PHE A 34 11.65 16.60 -1.28
N THR A 35 11.60 16.40 -2.60
CA THR A 35 11.63 15.07 -3.22
C THR A 35 12.88 14.25 -2.83
N PRO A 36 14.10 14.83 -2.79
CA PRO A 36 15.29 14.07 -2.37
C PRO A 36 15.21 13.61 -0.92
N ILE A 37 14.66 14.44 -0.02
CA ILE A 37 14.50 14.09 1.40
C ILE A 37 13.55 12.91 1.54
N VAL A 38 12.40 12.94 0.85
CA VAL A 38 11.45 11.84 0.83
C VAL A 38 12.12 10.56 0.33
N LEU A 39 12.90 10.63 -0.75
CA LEU A 39 13.59 9.48 -1.32
C LEU A 39 14.63 8.90 -0.35
N ILE A 40 15.46 9.74 0.27
CA ILE A 40 16.48 9.32 1.24
C ILE A 40 15.84 8.64 2.45
N VAL A 41 14.76 9.21 2.99
CA VAL A 41 14.05 8.64 4.14
C VAL A 41 13.47 7.26 3.80
N ASN A 42 12.81 7.13 2.64
CA ASN A 42 12.25 5.84 2.22
C ASN A 42 13.34 4.79 1.95
N LEU A 43 14.45 5.19 1.33
CA LEU A 43 15.59 4.31 1.09
C LEU A 43 16.21 3.85 2.41
N HIS A 44 16.37 4.76 3.37
CA HIS A 44 16.86 4.43 4.71
C HIS A 44 15.96 3.41 5.42
N ILE A 45 14.64 3.58 5.35
CA ILE A 45 13.67 2.64 5.93
C ILE A 45 13.78 1.25 5.26
N LEU A 46 13.94 1.20 3.94
CA LEU A 46 14.08 -0.06 3.21
C LEU A 46 15.39 -0.78 3.56
N VAL A 47 16.50 -0.05 3.58
CA VAL A 47 17.82 -0.60 3.90
C VAL A 47 17.85 -1.10 5.34
N THR A 48 17.33 -0.33 6.29
CA THR A 48 17.27 -0.76 7.70
C THR A 48 16.38 -1.99 7.88
N GLY A 49 15.22 -2.06 7.23
CA GLY A 49 14.35 -3.23 7.27
C GLY A 49 15.02 -4.50 6.74
N LEU A 50 15.79 -4.38 5.65
CA LEU A 50 16.59 -5.47 5.08
C LEU A 50 17.72 -5.91 6.03
N ILE A 51 18.52 -4.95 6.52
CA ILE A 51 19.67 -5.24 7.39
C ILE A 51 19.21 -5.91 8.69
N ILE A 52 18.14 -5.43 9.32
CA ILE A 52 17.60 -6.01 10.56
C ILE A 52 17.14 -7.45 10.32
N SER A 53 16.37 -7.67 9.25
CA SER A 53 15.84 -9.00 8.92
C SER A 53 16.93 -10.03 8.63
N ILE A 54 17.94 -9.64 7.84
CA ILE A 54 19.07 -10.51 7.46
C ILE A 54 20.02 -10.70 8.65
N GLY A 55 20.25 -9.64 9.45
CA GLY A 55 21.15 -9.69 10.59
C GLY A 55 20.69 -10.66 11.67
N ILE A 56 19.39 -10.78 11.90
CA ILE A 56 18.83 -11.66 12.94
C ILE A 56 18.56 -13.08 12.42
N HIS A 57 17.97 -13.23 11.23
CA HIS A 57 17.60 -14.56 10.71
C HIS A 57 18.69 -15.20 9.84
N GLY A 58 19.76 -14.47 9.52
CA GLY A 58 20.76 -14.90 8.55
C GLY A 58 20.24 -14.84 7.10
N THR A 59 21.17 -14.92 6.15
CA THR A 59 20.87 -14.85 4.71
C THR A 59 20.03 -16.02 4.20
N TYR A 60 20.18 -17.21 4.80
CA TYR A 60 19.40 -18.40 4.43
C TYR A 60 18.06 -18.48 5.18
N GLY A 61 18.00 -18.05 6.44
CA GLY A 61 16.80 -18.18 7.27
C GLY A 61 15.73 -17.12 6.99
N VAL A 62 16.12 -15.93 6.53
CA VAL A 62 15.20 -14.81 6.29
C VAL A 62 14.07 -15.14 5.31
N GLY A 63 14.32 -16.03 4.33
CA GLY A 63 13.34 -16.44 3.33
C GLY A 63 12.23 -17.36 3.85
N ASN A 64 12.39 -17.92 5.05
CA ASN A 64 11.40 -18.81 5.66
C ASN A 64 10.31 -18.08 6.45
N TYR A 65 10.47 -16.77 6.68
CA TYR A 65 9.53 -15.96 7.43
C TYR A 65 8.61 -15.19 6.48
N ILE A 66 7.31 -15.22 6.78
CA ILE A 66 6.28 -14.46 6.03
C ILE A 66 6.49 -12.96 6.23
N ALA A 67 6.92 -12.58 7.44
CA ALA A 67 7.13 -11.20 7.86
C ALA A 67 8.49 -11.06 8.57
N PRO A 68 9.61 -11.09 7.83
CA PRO A 68 10.94 -11.24 8.40
C PRO A 68 11.26 -10.16 9.43
N THR A 69 11.00 -8.88 9.15
CA THR A 69 11.29 -7.79 10.10
C THR A 69 10.53 -7.94 11.41
N TYR A 70 9.25 -8.34 11.36
CA TYR A 70 8.43 -8.48 12.56
C TYR A 70 8.81 -9.72 13.37
N SER A 71 9.09 -10.85 12.71
CA SER A 71 9.62 -12.05 13.38
C SER A 71 10.97 -11.80 14.04
N ALA A 72 11.79 -10.91 13.45
CA ALA A 72 13.09 -10.51 13.99
C ALA A 72 12.93 -9.75 15.29
N LEU A 73 12.04 -8.76 15.28
CA LEU A 73 11.78 -7.92 16.43
C LEU A 73 11.12 -8.70 17.57
N ASP A 74 10.24 -9.64 17.24
CA ASP A 74 9.62 -10.55 18.22
C ASP A 74 10.68 -11.47 18.86
N SER A 75 11.60 -12.01 18.06
CA SER A 75 12.72 -12.82 18.54
C SER A 75 13.65 -12.04 19.47
N ILE A 76 13.98 -10.78 19.13
CA ILE A 76 14.72 -9.89 20.03
C ILE A 76 13.93 -9.67 21.32
N GLY A 77 12.63 -9.39 21.23
CA GLY A 77 11.77 -9.15 22.39
C GLY A 77 11.74 -10.33 23.37
N MET A 78 11.69 -11.56 22.85
CA MET A 78 11.69 -12.78 23.65
C MET A 78 13.05 -13.03 24.33
N MET A 79 14.17 -12.78 23.65
CA MET A 79 15.51 -12.99 24.22
C MET A 79 15.90 -11.94 25.27
N SER A 80 15.36 -10.73 25.17
CA SER A 80 15.87 -9.56 25.89
C SER A 80 15.09 -9.17 27.15
N GLY A 81 14.06 -9.92 27.55
CA GLY A 81 13.37 -9.86 28.85
C GLY A 81 12.82 -8.48 29.27
N LEU A 82 13.70 -7.56 29.65
CA LEU A 82 13.44 -6.14 29.98
C LEU A 82 13.15 -5.25 28.75
N PHE A 83 13.79 -5.48 27.61
CA PHE A 83 13.57 -4.70 26.37
C PHE A 83 12.24 -5.00 25.67
N SER A 84 11.57 -6.11 26.04
CA SER A 84 10.22 -6.45 25.58
C SER A 84 9.22 -5.28 25.76
N ARG A 85 9.39 -4.49 26.84
CA ARG A 85 8.56 -3.33 27.14
C ARG A 85 8.81 -2.13 26.23
N THR A 86 10.00 -2.00 25.66
CA THR A 86 10.36 -0.92 24.71
C THR A 86 9.94 -1.28 23.27
N ILE A 87 9.87 -2.58 22.96
CA ILE A 87 9.43 -3.09 21.66
C ILE A 87 7.90 -3.04 21.54
N MET A 88 7.15 -3.13 22.64
CA MET A 88 5.68 -3.03 22.62
C MET A 88 5.15 -1.69 22.06
N PRO A 89 5.65 -0.51 22.47
CA PRO A 89 5.33 0.76 21.82
C PRO A 89 5.65 0.79 20.33
N TYR A 90 6.76 0.18 19.91
CA TYR A 90 7.13 0.10 18.49
C TYR A 90 6.07 -0.68 17.69
N PHE A 91 5.65 -1.87 18.17
CA PHE A 91 4.59 -2.64 17.51
C PHE A 91 3.26 -1.88 17.47
N LEU A 92 2.92 -1.13 18.53
CA LEU A 92 1.70 -0.32 18.56
C LEU A 92 1.75 0.81 17.54
N ILE A 93 2.88 1.52 17.43
CA ILE A 93 3.08 2.56 16.41
C ILE A 93 2.98 1.97 15.01
N VAL A 94 3.63 0.83 14.76
CA VAL A 94 3.54 0.16 13.46
C VAL A 94 2.11 -0.28 13.16
N LEU A 95 1.40 -0.84 14.13
CA LEU A 95 0.00 -1.23 13.98
C LEU A 95 -0.87 -0.01 13.61
N PHE A 96 -0.66 1.12 14.28
CA PHE A 96 -1.36 2.36 13.97
C PHE A 96 -1.03 2.86 12.55
N LEU A 97 0.23 2.81 12.14
CA LEU A 97 0.65 3.15 10.78
C LEU A 97 0.00 2.23 9.73
N LEU A 98 -0.07 0.92 9.99
CA LEU A 98 -0.75 -0.04 9.13
C LEU A 98 -2.25 0.24 9.05
N LEU A 99 -2.89 0.60 10.17
CA LEU A 99 -4.31 0.95 10.21
C LEU A 99 -4.59 2.24 9.42
N VAL A 100 -3.74 3.26 9.59
CA VAL A 100 -3.81 4.51 8.81
C VAL A 100 -3.63 4.20 7.33
N TYR A 101 -2.63 3.41 6.96
CA TYR A 101 -2.39 3.01 5.57
C TYR A 101 -3.58 2.25 4.97
N ALA A 102 -4.17 1.31 5.71
CA ALA A 102 -5.36 0.57 5.28
C ALA A 102 -6.56 1.50 5.08
N SER A 103 -6.82 2.40 6.04
CA SER A 103 -7.90 3.39 5.97
C SER A 103 -7.75 4.31 4.76
N VAL A 104 -6.54 4.84 4.54
CA VAL A 104 -6.22 5.67 3.38
C VAL A 104 -6.43 4.90 2.07
N THR A 105 -6.01 3.65 2.00
CA THR A 105 -6.13 2.83 0.79
C THR A 105 -7.59 2.53 0.46
N ILE A 106 -8.41 2.19 1.46
CA ILE A 106 -9.85 1.98 1.29
C ILE A 106 -10.53 3.29 0.84
N HIS A 107 -10.18 4.42 1.47
CA HIS A 107 -10.72 5.72 1.10
C HIS A 107 -10.37 6.10 -0.35
N VAL A 108 -9.11 5.92 -0.75
CA VAL A 108 -8.65 6.16 -2.13
C VAL A 108 -9.38 5.24 -3.11
N GLY A 109 -9.52 3.94 -2.79
CA GLY A 109 -10.26 2.98 -3.60
C GLY A 109 -11.72 3.38 -3.79
N LEU A 110 -12.39 3.84 -2.72
CA LEU A 110 -13.76 4.30 -2.74
C LEU A 110 -13.93 5.56 -3.62
N GLU A 111 -13.01 6.53 -3.51
CA GLU A 111 -13.01 7.72 -4.37
C GLU A 111 -12.74 7.40 -5.85
N LEU A 112 -11.88 6.42 -6.14
CA LEU A 112 -11.65 5.95 -7.51
C LEU A 112 -12.89 5.25 -8.07
N LEU A 113 -13.54 4.37 -7.30
CA LEU A 113 -14.76 3.68 -7.72
C LEU A 113 -15.93 4.64 -7.93
N LYS A 114 -16.09 5.65 -7.07
CA LYS A 114 -17.05 6.75 -7.29
C LYS A 114 -16.84 7.45 -8.62
N GLY A 115 -15.58 7.59 -9.06
CA GLY A 115 -15.21 8.19 -10.34
C GLY A 115 -15.73 7.44 -11.58
N CYS A 116 -16.09 6.16 -11.44
CA CYS A 116 -16.69 5.37 -12.51
C CYS A 116 -18.20 5.66 -12.71
N PHE A 117 -18.86 6.31 -11.75
CA PHE A 117 -20.29 6.65 -11.84
C PHE A 117 -20.51 8.06 -12.40
N SER A 118 -21.69 8.28 -13.00
CA SER A 118 -22.02 9.54 -13.67
C SER A 118 -21.94 10.75 -12.72
N MET A 119 -21.38 11.86 -13.21
CA MET A 119 -21.31 13.16 -12.51
C MET A 119 -22.69 13.64 -11.99
N LYS A 120 -23.79 13.31 -12.68
CA LYS A 120 -25.15 13.65 -12.23
C LYS A 120 -25.52 12.96 -10.92
N PHE A 121 -24.96 11.78 -10.64
CA PHE A 121 -25.19 11.03 -9.42
C PHE A 121 -24.40 11.62 -8.23
N GLN A 122 -23.22 12.19 -8.51
CA GLN A 122 -22.34 12.83 -7.51
C GLN A 122 -22.87 14.18 -7.02
N ASN A 123 -23.67 14.90 -7.82
CA ASN A 123 -24.25 16.19 -7.39
C ASN A 123 -25.31 16.08 -6.27
N ASN A 124 -25.81 14.88 -5.99
CA ASN A 124 -26.77 14.66 -4.90
C ASN A 124 -26.08 14.01 -3.71
N LEU A 125 -25.85 14.82 -2.67
CA LEU A 125 -25.11 14.44 -1.45
C LEU A 125 -25.65 13.17 -0.80
N ARG A 126 -26.97 12.97 -0.79
CA ARG A 126 -27.60 11.79 -0.20
C ARG A 126 -27.35 10.52 -1.03
N LYS A 127 -27.36 10.63 -2.36
CA LYS A 127 -27.09 9.50 -3.26
C LYS A 127 -25.62 9.10 -3.23
N GLU A 128 -24.72 10.09 -3.16
CA GLU A 128 -23.28 9.87 -3.04
C GLU A 128 -22.90 9.16 -1.72
N GLN A 129 -23.48 9.59 -0.60
CA GLN A 129 -23.31 8.92 0.69
C GLN A 129 -23.82 7.49 0.65
N LEU A 130 -25.03 7.25 0.10
CA LEU A 130 -25.60 5.92 -0.01
C LEU A 130 -24.70 4.98 -0.83
N LEU A 131 -24.14 5.46 -1.94
CA LEU A 131 -23.22 4.70 -2.77
C LEU A 131 -21.90 4.40 -2.04
N SER A 132 -21.39 5.35 -1.27
CA SER A 132 -20.19 5.14 -0.42
C SER A 132 -20.42 4.02 0.59
N TRP A 133 -21.55 4.07 1.29
CA TRP A 133 -21.95 3.04 2.25
C TRP A 133 -22.17 1.68 1.58
N ALA A 134 -22.78 1.65 0.40
CA ALA A 134 -22.99 0.42 -0.36
C ALA A 134 -21.65 -0.22 -0.78
N ILE A 135 -20.69 0.57 -1.27
CA ILE A 135 -19.34 0.09 -1.63
C ILE A 135 -18.61 -0.44 -0.40
N CYS A 136 -18.61 0.30 0.71
CA CYS A 136 -17.98 -0.15 1.96
C CYS A 136 -18.60 -1.45 2.47
N CYS A 137 -19.93 -1.56 2.46
CA CYS A 137 -20.64 -2.76 2.89
C CYS A 137 -20.28 -3.97 2.02
N LEU A 138 -20.30 -3.80 0.70
CA LEU A 138 -19.89 -4.84 -0.24
C LEU A 138 -18.44 -5.28 -0.01
N PHE A 139 -17.50 -4.34 0.13
CA PHE A 139 -16.10 -4.66 0.43
C PHE A 139 -15.94 -5.42 1.74
N THR A 140 -16.70 -5.04 2.78
CA THR A 140 -16.67 -5.71 4.08
C THR A 140 -17.15 -7.15 3.97
N ILE A 141 -18.28 -7.38 3.29
CA ILE A 141 -18.84 -8.72 3.09
C ILE A 141 -17.87 -9.61 2.31
N VAL A 142 -17.33 -9.10 1.19
CA VAL A 142 -16.36 -9.85 0.37
C VAL A 142 -15.11 -10.19 1.19
N THR A 143 -14.61 -9.26 2.00
CA THR A 143 -13.44 -9.48 2.85
C THR A 143 -13.72 -10.55 3.90
N VAL A 144 -14.86 -10.49 4.60
CA VAL A 144 -15.22 -11.49 5.62
C VAL A 144 -15.36 -12.89 5.00
N ILE A 145 -16.03 -13.01 3.86
CA ILE A 145 -16.17 -14.29 3.14
C ILE A 145 -14.80 -14.82 2.70
N TYR A 146 -13.93 -13.94 2.21
CA TYR A 146 -12.60 -14.34 1.75
C TYR A 146 -11.74 -14.88 2.91
N PHE A 147 -11.72 -14.19 4.05
CA PHE A 147 -10.95 -14.63 5.22
C PHE A 147 -11.55 -15.85 5.93
N SER A 148 -12.86 -16.11 5.80
CA SER A 148 -13.48 -17.31 6.38
C SER A 148 -13.29 -18.57 5.51
N THR A 149 -13.11 -18.40 4.21
CA THR A 149 -13.03 -19.53 3.25
C THR A 149 -11.61 -20.00 2.98
N PHE A 150 -10.63 -19.09 2.97
CA PHE A 150 -9.26 -19.42 2.59
C PHE A 150 -8.32 -19.54 3.79
N THR A 151 -7.43 -20.52 3.73
CA THR A 151 -6.34 -20.66 4.70
C THR A 151 -5.26 -19.61 4.46
N LEU A 152 -4.48 -19.28 5.49
CA LEU A 152 -3.38 -18.31 5.40
C LEU A 152 -2.41 -18.61 4.24
N LYS A 153 -2.09 -19.90 4.02
CA LYS A 153 -1.19 -20.33 2.94
C LYS A 153 -1.76 -20.02 1.55
N GLN A 154 -3.06 -20.23 1.36
CA GLN A 154 -3.75 -19.91 0.10
C GLN A 154 -3.81 -18.39 -0.12
N ILE A 155 -4.10 -17.63 0.93
CA ILE A 155 -4.13 -16.16 0.88
C ILE A 155 -2.77 -15.60 0.44
N ILE A 156 -1.67 -16.14 0.95
CA ILE A 156 -0.31 -15.75 0.53
C ILE A 156 -0.09 -16.05 -0.95
N ASN A 157 -0.49 -17.23 -1.42
CA ASN A 157 -0.35 -17.60 -2.84
C ASN A 157 -1.18 -16.68 -3.75
N HIS A 158 -2.43 -16.40 -3.37
CA HIS A 158 -3.27 -15.44 -4.08
C HIS A 158 -2.70 -14.02 -4.06
N THR A 159 -2.00 -13.63 -2.99
CA THR A 159 -1.35 -12.33 -2.88
C THR A 159 -0.24 -12.16 -3.91
N VAL A 160 0.54 -13.21 -4.19
CA VAL A 160 1.57 -13.17 -5.25
C VAL A 160 0.91 -12.89 -6.60
N ASN A 161 -0.16 -13.62 -6.94
CA ASN A 161 -0.90 -13.39 -8.18
C ASN A 161 -1.52 -11.98 -8.24
N TRP A 162 -2.02 -11.48 -7.11
CA TRP A 162 -2.55 -10.12 -6.99
C TRP A 162 -1.47 -9.07 -7.24
N LEU A 163 -0.26 -9.25 -6.72
CA LEU A 163 0.86 -8.33 -6.94
C LEU A 163 1.27 -8.28 -8.41
N GLU A 164 1.20 -9.41 -9.12
CA GLU A 164 1.43 -9.44 -10.57
C GLU A 164 0.35 -8.67 -11.33
N LEU A 165 -0.93 -8.90 -11.04
CA LEU A 165 -2.03 -8.15 -11.64
C LEU A 165 -1.88 -6.65 -11.35
N ARG A 166 -1.56 -6.30 -10.10
CA ARG A 166 -1.38 -4.92 -9.68
C ARG A 166 -0.26 -4.23 -10.46
N PHE A 167 0.86 -4.90 -10.67
CA PHE A 167 1.97 -4.39 -11.47
C PHE A 167 1.51 -3.95 -12.87
N TYR A 168 0.73 -4.78 -13.57
CA TYR A 168 0.19 -4.42 -14.88
C TYR A 168 -0.77 -3.24 -14.81
N THR A 169 -1.63 -3.16 -13.79
CA THR A 169 -2.57 -2.03 -13.64
C THR A 169 -1.87 -0.71 -13.32
N GLU A 170 -0.81 -0.73 -12.50
CA GLU A 170 0.00 0.45 -12.19
C GLU A 170 0.73 0.94 -13.45
N PHE A 171 1.30 0.03 -14.22
CA PHE A 171 1.95 0.37 -15.48
C PHE A 171 0.96 0.97 -16.49
N LEU A 172 -0.22 0.37 -16.63
CA LEU A 172 -1.30 0.89 -17.47
C LEU A 172 -1.75 2.28 -17.02
N MET A 173 -1.86 2.50 -15.71
CA MET A 173 -2.22 3.81 -15.16
C MET A 173 -1.18 4.88 -15.51
N VAL A 174 0.11 4.59 -15.31
CA VAL A 174 1.20 5.52 -15.66
C VAL A 174 1.20 5.81 -17.16
N ALA A 175 1.00 4.78 -17.99
CA ALA A 175 0.92 4.93 -19.44
C ALA A 175 -0.25 5.83 -19.86
N LEU A 176 -1.45 5.64 -19.30
CA LEU A 176 -2.61 6.48 -19.58
C LEU A 176 -2.38 7.94 -19.17
N VAL A 177 -1.82 8.18 -17.98
CA VAL A 177 -1.50 9.53 -17.51
C VAL A 177 -0.47 10.21 -18.42
N ALA A 178 0.58 9.49 -18.83
CA ALA A 178 1.59 10.00 -19.75
C ALA A 178 0.99 10.33 -21.14
N LEU A 179 0.14 9.45 -21.68
CA LEU A 179 -0.57 9.69 -22.94
C LEU A 179 -1.45 10.93 -22.86
N PHE A 180 -2.27 11.08 -21.81
CA PHE A 180 -3.10 12.27 -21.65
C PHE A 180 -2.29 13.56 -21.45
N ALA A 181 -1.14 13.49 -20.76
CA ALA A 181 -0.24 14.62 -20.61
C ALA A 181 0.34 15.05 -21.98
N LEU A 182 0.78 14.09 -22.81
CA LEU A 182 1.28 14.35 -24.16
C LEU A 182 0.19 14.91 -25.08
N MET A 183 -1.03 14.38 -25.03
CA MET A 183 -2.16 14.88 -25.82
C MET A 183 -2.55 16.32 -25.43
N LYS A 184 -2.51 16.64 -24.12
CA LYS A 184 -2.80 17.99 -23.63
C LYS A 184 -1.71 18.99 -24.00
N TRP A 185 -0.45 18.56 -24.07
CA TRP A 185 0.66 19.38 -24.54
C TRP A 185 0.52 19.70 -26.04
N LYS A 186 0.19 18.70 -26.87
CA LYS A 186 -0.06 18.90 -28.31
C LYS A 186 -1.27 19.78 -28.64
N ARG A 187 -2.23 19.96 -27.73
CA ARG A 187 -3.38 20.88 -27.90
C ARG A 187 -3.09 22.33 -27.49
N LYS A 188 -1.95 22.58 -26.82
CA LYS A 188 -1.52 23.92 -26.40
C LYS A 188 -0.46 24.53 -27.33
N VAL A 189 0.15 23.72 -28.19
CA VAL A 189 1.01 24.13 -29.32
C VAL A 189 0.10 24.29 -30.53
#